data_AF-A0A3M2UVT3-F1
#
_entry.id   AF-A0A3M2UVT3-F1
#
_cell.length_a   1.000
_cell.length_b   1.000
_cell.length_c   1.000
_cell.angle_alpha   90.00
_cell.angle_beta   90.00
_cell.angle_gamma   90.00
#
_symmetry.space_group_name_H-M   'P 1'
#
loop_
_entity.id
_entity.type
_entity.pdbx_description
1 polymer ?
#
loop_
_entity_poly.entity_id
_entity_poly.type
_entity_poly.pdbx_seq_one_letter_code
_entity_poly.pdbx_strand_id
1 'polypeptide(L)' 'MLILHGKQSLNEDVRDAVADKRKQGWELDVRLTWEAGDAQPLVNEALAAGHRHIVAGGGDGTLRDIAEALALAATKTR' A
#
# COMPACT_ATOMS: atom_id res chain seq x y z
N MET A 1 5.07 2.23 -2.93
CA MET A 1 3.82 1.52 -3.27
C MET A 1 2.64 2.10 -2.50
N LEU A 2 1.47 2.24 -3.13
CA LEU A 2 0.18 2.55 -2.52
C LEU A 2 -0.62 1.24 -2.36
N ILE A 3 -1.04 0.92 -1.15
CA ILE A 3 -1.93 -0.21 -0.84
C ILE A 3 -3.29 0.37 -0.48
N LEU A 4 -4.29 0.15 -1.33
CA LEU A 4 -5.61 0.77 -1.21
C LEU A 4 -6.66 -0.27 -0.82
N HIS A 5 -7.54 0.07 0.12
CA HIS A 5 -8.66 -0.80 0.46
C HIS A 5 -9.71 -0.79 -0.66
N GLY A 6 -10.24 -1.97 -1.02
CA GLY A 6 -11.16 -2.14 -2.16
C GLY A 6 -12.33 -1.15 -2.19
N LYS A 7 -12.87 -0.76 -1.03
CA LYS A 7 -13.94 0.27 -0.94
C LYS A 7 -13.56 1.65 -1.50
N GLN A 8 -12.26 1.97 -1.52
CA GLN A 8 -11.74 3.24 -2.04
C GLN A 8 -11.23 3.12 -3.48
N SER A 9 -11.21 1.92 -4.07
CA SER A 9 -10.68 1.66 -5.43
C SER A 9 -11.46 2.32 -6.57
N LEU A 10 -12.69 2.72 -6.30
CA LEU A 10 -13.57 3.43 -7.23
C LEU A 10 -13.60 4.94 -6.98
N ASN A 11 -12.83 5.46 -6.02
CA ASN A 11 -12.76 6.89 -5.76
C ASN A 11 -11.97 7.59 -6.90
N GLU A 12 -12.65 8.48 -7.63
CA GLU A 12 -12.09 9.21 -8.76
C GLU A 12 -10.97 10.16 -8.33
N ASP A 13 -11.11 10.84 -7.18
CA ASP A 13 -10.06 11.74 -6.65
C ASP A 13 -8.75 10.98 -6.39
N VAL A 14 -8.85 9.73 -5.91
CA VAL A 14 -7.68 8.87 -5.70
C VAL A 14 -7.04 8.48 -7.03
N ARG A 15 -7.84 8.20 -8.05
CA ARG A 15 -7.34 7.85 -9.40
C ARG A 15 -6.63 9.04 -10.03
N ASP A 16 -7.20 10.23 -9.91
CA ASP A 16 -6.60 11.47 -10.42
C ASP A 16 -5.31 11.80 -9.69
N ALA A 17 -5.29 11.69 -8.35
CA ALA A 17 -4.07 11.89 -7.57
C ALA A 17 -2.95 10.92 -7.96
N VAL A 18 -3.26 9.64 -8.20
CA VAL A 18 -2.30 8.64 -8.70
C VAL A 18 -1.79 9.02 -10.09
N ALA A 19 -2.69 9.40 -11.00
CA ALA A 19 -2.33 9.79 -12.36
C ALA A 19 -1.40 11.01 -12.37
N ASP A 20 -1.69 12.02 -11.54
CA ASP A 20 -0.89 13.23 -11.44
C ASP A 20 0.48 12.99 -10.82
N LYS A 21 0.59 12.09 -9.83
CA LYS A 21 1.90 11.68 -9.32
C LYS A 21 2.74 10.96 -10.36
N ARG A 22 2.12 10.09 -11.18
CA ARG A 22 2.81 9.45 -12.30
C ARG A 22 3.27 10.45 -13.36
N LYS A 23 2.46 11.45 -13.70
CA LYS A 23 2.87 12.56 -14.60
C LYS A 23 4.05 13.36 -14.05
N GLN A 24 4.16 13.46 -12.72
CA GLN A 24 5.31 14.08 -12.03
C GLN A 24 6.56 13.19 -12.02
N GLY A 25 6.55 12.03 -12.68
CA GLY A 25 7.69 11.11 -12.77
C GLY A 25 7.81 10.13 -11.60
N TRP A 26 6.78 10.00 -10.75
CA TRP A 26 6.81 9.04 -9.66
C TRP A 26 6.47 7.63 -10.18
N GLU A 27 7.35 6.67 -9.88
CA GLU A 27 7.02 5.25 -10.00
C GLU A 27 6.13 4.83 -8.83
N LEU A 28 4.82 4.84 -9.08
CA LEU A 28 3.79 4.56 -8.09
C LEU A 28 3.02 3.28 -8.46
N ASP A 29 3.40 2.17 -7.84
CA ASP A 29 2.62 0.93 -7.87
C ASP A 29 1.41 1.03 -6.96
N VAL A 30 0.26 0.57 -7.46
CA VAL A 30 -1.01 0.57 -6.73
C VAL A 30 -1.51 -0.87 -6.60
N ARG A 31 -1.67 -1.33 -5.36
CA ARG A 31 -2.20 -2.64 -5.02
C ARG A 31 -3.50 -2.50 -4.24
N LEU A 32 -4.42 -3.45 -4.40
CA LEU A 32 -5.71 -3.45 -3.72
C LEU A 32 -5.76 -4.59 -2.70
N THR A 33 -6.31 -4.32 -1.52
CA THR A 33 -6.75 -5.38 -0.59
C THR A 33 -8.20 -5.75 -0.88
N TRP A 34 -8.51 -7.03 -0.90
CA TRP A 34 -9.87 -7.55 -1.01
C TRP A 34 -10.47 -7.85 0.38
N GLU A 35 -9.69 -8.49 1.25
CA GLU A 35 -10.09 -8.88 2.61
C GLU A 35 -9.01 -8.55 3.65
N ALA A 36 -9.36 -8.74 4.93
CA ALA A 36 -8.41 -8.57 6.02
C ALA A 36 -7.28 -9.62 5.90
N GLY A 37 -6.03 -9.19 6.11
CA GLY A 37 -4.86 -10.06 5.97
C GLY A 37 -4.11 -9.90 4.63
N ASP A 38 -4.73 -9.30 3.61
CA ASP A 38 -4.07 -9.02 2.32
C ASP A 38 -2.92 -8.01 2.44
N ALA A 39 -2.91 -7.18 3.49
CA ALA A 39 -1.85 -6.20 3.70
C ALA A 39 -0.47 -6.86 3.87
N GLN A 40 -0.39 -8.02 4.51
CA GLN A 40 0.88 -8.69 4.80
C GLN A 40 1.64 -9.15 3.53
N PRO A 41 1.05 -9.95 2.62
CA PRO A 41 1.75 -10.35 1.40
C PRO A 41 2.10 -9.13 0.52
N LEU A 42 1.22 -8.13 0.46
CA LEU A 42 1.49 -6.90 -0.29
C LEU A 42 2.67 -6.11 0.28
N VAL A 43 2.73 -5.91 1.61
CA VAL A 43 3.87 -5.23 2.24
C VAL A 43 5.17 -5.98 1.96
N ASN A 44 5.18 -7.31 2.05
CA ASN A 44 6.36 -8.10 1.74
C ASN A 44 6.79 -7.96 0.28
N GLU A 45 5.83 -7.95 -0.66
CA GLU A 45 6.10 -7.68 -2.07
C GLU A 45 6.73 -6.30 -2.26
N ALA A 46 6.21 -5.27 -1.57
CA ALA A 46 6.77 -3.93 -1.65
C ALA A 46 8.21 -3.85 -1.15
N LEU A 47 8.49 -4.52 -0.03
CA LEU A 47 9.84 -4.57 0.55
C LEU A 47 10.80 -5.33 -0.38
N ALA A 48 10.36 -6.46 -0.96
CA ALA A 48 11.14 -7.24 -1.91
C ALA A 48 11.42 -6.47 -3.21
N ALA A 49 10.49 -5.63 -3.66
CA ALA A 49 10.66 -4.71 -4.78
C ALA A 49 11.53 -3.48 -4.43
N GLY A 50 12.03 -3.37 -3.20
CA GLY A 50 12.92 -2.28 -2.78
C GLY A 50 12.22 -0.95 -2.52
N HIS A 51 10.89 -0.93 -2.37
CA HIS A 51 10.20 0.31 -2.03
C HIS A 51 10.57 0.78 -0.63
N ARG A 52 11.01 2.04 -0.54
CA ARG A 52 11.31 2.69 0.75
C ARG A 52 10.08 3.33 1.42
N HIS A 53 9.01 3.54 0.65
CA HIS A 53 7.78 4.17 1.13
C HIS A 53 6.56 3.34 0.72
N ILE A 54 5.72 3.04 1.71
CA ILE A 54 4.42 2.40 1.56
C ILE A 54 3.35 3.39 2.05
N VAL A 55 2.32 3.60 1.24
CA VAL A 55 1.19 4.48 1.56
C VAL A 55 -0.04 3.62 1.83
N ALA A 56 -0.66 3.82 3.00
CA ALA A 56 -1.92 3.18 3.37
C ALA A 56 -3.10 3.99 2.80
N GLY A 57 -3.80 3.42 1.83
CA GLY A 57 -4.97 3.98 1.18
C GLY A 57 -6.28 3.45 1.76
N GLY A 58 -6.60 3.81 3.00
CA GLY A 58 -7.81 3.36 3.67
C GLY A 58 -7.98 4.07 5.01
N GLY A 59 -8.90 3.56 5.84
CA GLY A 59 -9.09 4.06 7.21
C GLY A 59 -8.10 3.46 8.20
N ASP A 60 -8.35 3.64 9.49
CA ASP A 60 -7.48 3.18 10.59
C ASP A 60 -7.19 1.68 10.56
N GLY A 61 -8.16 0.86 10.14
CA GLY A 61 -7.96 -0.58 9.97
C GLY A 61 -6.87 -0.90 8.92
N THR A 62 -6.92 -0.24 7.77
CA THR A 62 -5.90 -0.40 6.72
C THR A 62 -4.53 0.06 7.19
N LEU A 63 -4.48 1.19 7.92
CA LEU A 63 -3.22 1.69 8.50
C LEU A 63 -2.64 0.71 9.51
N ARG A 64 -3.46 0.19 10.43
CA ARG A 64 -3.06 -0.78 11.44
C ARG A 64 -2.51 -2.05 10.80
N ASP A 65 -3.23 -2.62 9.83
CA ASP A 65 -2.83 -3.88 9.19
C ASP A 65 -1.50 -3.73 8.43
N ILE A 66 -1.27 -2.59 7.76
CA ILE A 66 0.01 -2.29 7.10
C ILE A 66 1.14 -2.08 8.12
N ALA A 67 0.87 -1.36 9.22
CA ALA A 67 1.85 -1.12 10.27
C ALA A 67 2.27 -2.43 10.96
N GLU A 68 1.31 -3.30 11.26
CA GLU A 68 1.55 -4.64 11.80
C GLU A 68 2.39 -5.48 10.84
N ALA A 69 2.04 -5.47 9.54
CA ALA A 69 2.78 -6.19 8.52
C ALA A 69 4.24 -5.72 8.40
N LEU A 70 4.48 -4.40 8.47
CA LEU A 70 5.81 -3.81 8.49
C LEU A 70 6.62 -4.22 9.73
N ALA A 71 6.01 -4.20 10.92
CA ALA A 71 6.67 -4.61 12.15
C ALA A 71 7.06 -6.11 12.14
N LEU A 72 6.18 -6.96 11.62
CA LEU A 72 6.44 -8.39 11.45
C LEU A 72 7.57 -8.64 10.44
N ALA A 73 7.58 -7.91 9.32
CA ALA A 73 8.65 -8.00 8.32
C ALA A 73 10.01 -7.58 8.89
N ALA A 74 10.07 -6.48 9.64
CA ALA A 74 11.30 -6.01 10.28
C ALA A 74 11.87 -7.00 11.30
N THR A 75 11.01 -7.79 11.95
CA THR A 75 11.44 -8.81 12.93
C THR A 75 12.02 -10.05 12.26
N LYS A 76 11.58 -10.40 11.04
CA LYS A 76 12.11 -11.56 10.28
C LYS A 76 13.50 -11.33 9.67
N THR A 77 13.95 -10.08 9.58
CA THR A 77 15.27 -9.72 9.02
C THR A 77 16.38 -9.72 10.09
N ARG A 78 16.11 -10.22 11.30
CA ARG A 78 17.11 -10.39 12.39
C ARG A 78 17.52 -11.83 12.59
#